data_AF-A0A955K9C0-F1
#
_entry.id   AF-A0A955K9C0-F1
#
_cell.length_a   1.000
_cell.length_b   1.000
_cell.length_c   1.000
_cell.angle_alpha   90.00
_cell.angle_beta   90.00
_cell.angle_gamma   90.00
#
_symmetry.space_group_name_H-M   'P 1'
#
loop_
_entity.id
_entity.type
_entity.pdbx_description
1 polymer ?
#
loop_
_entity_poly.entity_id
_entity_poly.type
_entity_poly.pdbx_seq_one_letter_code
_entity_poly.pdbx_strand_id
1 'polypeptide(L)'
;MKKPNYKLIEKYIATNVVVPFYNKRIEKLKKVKMRDIIKRKNPYLFKAKNIQTAGDLVKDILDAYLSSQEETIFGDLLEGLAIHINSQIFKGEKAEEIKFKSVDLIFHRERKTYVVGIKSGPNWGNSDQINTMRKNLKKAKEILRSEGVEGDIIGVNGCIYGKDNNPHKKYKRDFELDYYKLCGQEFWELISGDSELYKKLIKPLDREVQKKDDDFKEIYVKKINEMTKDLIDLFYIDDSLNWDKIVEYVSKKN
;
A
#
# COMPACT_ATOMS: atom_id res chain seq x y z
N MET A 1 30.67 -7.16 -1.28
CA MET A 1 29.37 -6.71 -1.84
C MET A 1 29.25 -5.20 -1.68
N LYS A 2 28.69 -4.50 -2.66
CA LYS A 2 28.47 -3.04 -2.60
C LYS A 2 27.41 -2.76 -1.52
N LYS A 3 27.73 -1.94 -0.51
CA LYS A 3 26.78 -1.59 0.55
C LYS A 3 25.84 -0.46 0.07
N PRO A 4 24.59 -0.40 0.57
CA PRO A 4 23.69 0.71 0.31
C PRO A 4 24.29 2.05 0.74
N ASN A 5 24.14 3.07 -0.11
CA ASN A 5 24.47 4.45 0.29
C ASN A 5 23.29 5.02 1.09
N TYR A 6 23.37 4.92 2.42
CA TYR A 6 22.27 5.34 3.28
C TYR A 6 21.94 6.83 3.15
N LYS A 7 22.91 7.71 2.87
CA LYS A 7 22.61 9.13 2.66
C LYS A 7 21.68 9.35 1.46
N LEU A 8 21.86 8.57 0.39
CA LEU A 8 20.96 8.62 -0.77
C LEU A 8 19.58 8.04 -0.44
N ILE A 9 19.53 6.95 0.34
CA ILE A 9 18.26 6.36 0.80
C ILE A 9 17.50 7.33 1.69
N GLU A 10 18.16 7.94 2.68
CA GLU A 10 17.55 8.94 3.56
C GLU A 10 17.00 10.13 2.75
N LYS A 11 17.77 10.63 1.77
CA LYS A 11 17.32 11.69 0.86
C LYS A 11 16.08 11.26 0.06
N TYR A 12 16.11 10.06 -0.53
CA TYR A 12 14.97 9.53 -1.30
C TYR A 12 13.73 9.36 -0.42
N ILE A 13 13.88 8.86 0.80
CA ILE A 13 12.76 8.72 1.75
C ILE A 13 12.14 10.10 2.02
N ALA A 14 12.94 11.12 2.31
CA ALA A 14 12.43 12.46 2.54
C ALA A 14 11.68 13.01 1.31
N THR A 15 12.32 12.97 0.12
CA THR A 15 11.81 13.66 -1.08
C THR A 15 10.75 12.88 -1.86
N ASN A 16 10.81 11.55 -1.84
CA ASN A 16 10.01 10.67 -2.69
C ASN A 16 9.04 9.81 -1.90
N VAL A 17 9.15 9.72 -0.57
CA VAL A 17 8.20 8.98 0.28
C VAL A 17 7.43 9.95 1.19
N VAL A 18 8.11 10.63 2.11
CA VAL A 18 7.46 11.45 3.14
C VAL A 18 6.75 12.66 2.53
N VAL A 19 7.46 13.48 1.73
CA VAL A 19 6.85 14.67 1.11
C VAL A 19 5.62 14.30 0.25
N PRO A 20 5.69 13.32 -0.69
CA PRO A 20 4.53 12.93 -1.47
C PRO A 20 3.39 12.32 -0.66
N PHE A 21 3.71 11.55 0.41
CA PHE A 21 2.69 10.98 1.30
C PHE A 21 1.82 12.08 1.89
N TYR A 22 2.42 13.07 2.54
CA TYR A 22 1.67 14.19 3.14
C TYR A 22 0.94 15.04 2.11
N ASN A 23 1.57 15.34 0.96
CA ASN A 23 0.92 16.13 -0.09
C ASN A 23 -0.34 15.44 -0.61
N LYS A 24 -0.25 14.14 -0.96
CA LYS A 24 -1.41 13.34 -1.42
C LYS A 24 -2.47 13.21 -0.33
N ARG A 25 -2.06 12.98 0.93
CA ARG A 25 -2.95 12.87 2.10
C ARG A 25 -3.76 14.15 2.31
N ILE A 26 -3.10 15.31 2.29
CA ILE A 26 -3.73 16.63 2.38
C ILE A 26 -4.66 16.90 1.20
N GLU A 27 -4.22 16.58 -0.02
CA GLU A 27 -5.04 16.78 -1.23
C GLU A 27 -6.34 15.97 -1.19
N LYS A 28 -6.26 14.69 -0.79
CA LYS A 28 -7.43 13.82 -0.59
C LYS A 28 -8.37 14.38 0.47
N LEU A 29 -7.82 14.81 1.60
CA LEU A 29 -8.58 15.41 2.69
C LEU A 29 -9.32 16.69 2.24
N LYS A 30 -8.67 17.55 1.44
CA LYS A 30 -9.29 18.77 0.92
C LYS A 30 -10.44 18.50 -0.05
N LYS A 31 -10.30 17.49 -0.92
CA LYS A 31 -11.27 17.17 -1.98
C LYS A 31 -12.47 16.35 -1.50
N VAL A 32 -12.33 15.62 -0.40
CA VAL A 32 -13.37 14.72 0.07
C VAL A 32 -14.60 15.48 0.59
N LYS A 33 -15.79 14.95 0.30
CA LYS A 33 -17.09 15.51 0.72
C LYS A 33 -17.92 14.44 1.42
N MET A 34 -18.71 14.85 2.42
CA MET A 34 -19.53 13.96 3.23
C MET A 34 -20.46 13.08 2.38
N ARG A 35 -21.17 13.71 1.43
CA ARG A 35 -22.11 13.06 0.50
C ARG A 35 -21.50 11.96 -0.37
N ASP A 36 -20.20 12.05 -0.65
CA ASP A 36 -19.52 11.10 -1.54
C ASP A 36 -19.00 9.90 -0.75
N ILE A 37 -18.50 10.12 0.48
CA ILE A 37 -17.92 9.06 1.29
C ILE A 37 -18.96 8.23 2.03
N ILE A 38 -20.08 8.82 2.48
CA ILE A 38 -21.12 8.09 3.22
C ILE A 38 -21.71 6.94 2.39
N LYS A 39 -21.82 7.12 1.06
CA LYS A 39 -22.31 6.11 0.11
C LYS A 39 -21.48 4.83 0.07
N ARG A 40 -20.23 4.89 0.50
CA ARG A 40 -19.30 3.75 0.48
C ARG A 40 -19.17 3.06 1.84
N LYS A 41 -19.96 3.48 2.82
CA LYS A 41 -19.91 2.95 4.18
C LYS A 41 -21.14 2.11 4.48
N ASN A 42 -21.04 1.29 5.52
CA ASN A 42 -22.12 0.43 5.97
C ASN A 42 -22.91 1.15 7.10
N PRO A 43 -24.09 1.73 6.82
CA PRO A 43 -24.87 2.43 7.84
C PRO A 43 -25.33 1.50 8.98
N TYR A 44 -25.57 0.22 8.69
CA TYR A 44 -25.95 -0.77 9.71
C TYR A 44 -24.83 -1.00 10.73
N LEU A 45 -23.56 -1.00 10.27
CA LEU A 45 -22.41 -1.11 11.17
C LEU A 45 -22.34 0.10 12.12
N PHE A 46 -22.52 1.32 11.61
CA PHE A 46 -22.50 2.51 12.46
C PHE A 46 -23.66 2.54 13.45
N LYS A 47 -24.85 2.09 13.04
CA LYS A 47 -25.99 1.92 13.95
C LYS A 47 -25.68 0.90 15.04
N ALA A 48 -25.07 -0.24 14.68
CA ALA A 48 -24.67 -1.28 15.64
C ALA A 48 -23.57 -0.81 16.61
N LYS A 49 -22.70 0.12 16.20
CA LYS A 49 -21.72 0.78 17.09
C LYS A 49 -22.35 1.81 18.05
N ASN A 50 -23.67 1.99 18.01
CA ASN A 50 -24.43 2.91 18.85
C ASN A 50 -23.96 4.38 18.74
N ILE A 51 -23.54 4.82 17.55
CA ILE A 51 -23.12 6.20 17.32
C ILE A 51 -24.32 7.15 17.46
N GLN A 52 -24.23 8.12 18.36
CA GLN A 52 -25.34 9.03 18.66
C GLN A 52 -25.16 10.43 18.07
N THR A 53 -23.92 10.90 17.88
CA THR A 53 -23.66 12.28 17.47
C THR A 53 -23.20 12.37 16.02
N ALA A 54 -23.54 13.50 15.37
CA ALA A 54 -23.05 13.81 14.03
C ALA A 54 -21.52 13.91 13.99
N GLY A 55 -20.90 14.49 15.01
CA GLY A 55 -19.45 14.60 15.14
C GLY A 55 -18.76 13.24 15.17
N ASP A 56 -19.25 12.32 16.00
CA ASP A 56 -18.69 10.96 16.10
C ASP A 56 -18.85 10.20 14.77
N LEU A 57 -20.01 10.29 14.13
CA LEU A 57 -20.24 9.63 12.84
C LEU A 57 -19.30 10.16 11.75
N VAL A 58 -19.13 11.48 11.67
CA VAL A 58 -18.20 12.10 10.72
C VAL A 58 -16.77 11.67 11.00
N LYS A 59 -16.34 11.69 12.27
CA LYS A 59 -15.00 11.28 12.66
C LYS A 59 -14.72 9.83 12.27
N ASP A 60 -15.63 8.91 12.63
CA ASP A 60 -15.51 7.49 12.28
C ASP A 60 -15.43 7.26 10.76
N ILE A 61 -16.26 7.97 9.99
CA ILE A 61 -16.27 7.86 8.53
C ILE A 61 -14.97 8.41 7.92
N LEU A 62 -14.53 9.59 8.38
CA LEU A 62 -13.35 10.28 7.86
C LEU A 62 -12.07 9.53 8.21
N ASP A 63 -11.92 9.07 9.45
CA ASP A 63 -10.76 8.27 9.89
C ASP A 63 -10.64 6.98 9.10
N ALA A 64 -11.77 6.27 8.91
CA ALA A 64 -11.80 5.05 8.09
C ALA A 64 -11.49 5.34 6.61
N TYR A 65 -11.90 6.49 6.08
CA TYR A 65 -11.54 6.92 4.73
C TYR A 65 -10.04 7.19 4.62
N LEU A 66 -9.49 7.98 5.54
CA LEU A 66 -8.07 8.33 5.57
C LEU A 66 -7.19 7.09 5.69
N SER A 67 -7.49 6.18 6.63
CA SER A 67 -6.74 4.93 6.81
C SER A 67 -6.65 4.13 5.51
N SER A 68 -7.76 3.93 4.79
CA SER A 68 -7.74 3.19 3.51
C SER A 68 -6.93 3.89 2.40
N GLN A 69 -6.96 5.23 2.37
CA GLN A 69 -6.20 6.00 1.38
C GLN A 69 -4.72 5.99 1.72
N GLU A 70 -4.37 6.10 3.00
CA GLU A 70 -3.00 6.07 3.50
C GLU A 70 -2.32 4.75 3.15
N GLU A 71 -2.98 3.61 3.37
CA GLU A 71 -2.45 2.30 2.98
C GLU A 71 -2.12 2.21 1.48
N THR A 72 -3.01 2.74 0.63
CA THR A 72 -2.82 2.75 -0.82
C THR A 72 -1.65 3.66 -1.22
N ILE A 73 -1.66 4.91 -0.74
CA ILE A 73 -0.62 5.90 -1.04
C ILE A 73 0.75 5.38 -0.58
N PHE A 74 0.81 4.84 0.64
CA PHE A 74 2.08 4.41 1.22
C PHE A 74 2.59 3.11 0.57
N GLY A 75 1.69 2.21 0.16
CA GLY A 75 2.04 1.02 -0.64
C GLY A 75 2.81 1.39 -1.91
N ASP A 76 2.26 2.31 -2.71
CA ASP A 76 2.90 2.77 -3.97
C ASP A 76 4.27 3.41 -3.72
N LEU A 77 4.39 4.20 -2.65
CA LEU A 77 5.64 4.90 -2.32
C LEU A 77 6.72 3.92 -1.83
N LEU A 78 6.34 2.90 -1.06
CA LEU A 78 7.26 1.87 -0.58
C LEU A 78 7.69 0.90 -1.69
N GLU A 79 6.82 0.61 -2.66
CA GLU A 79 7.21 -0.08 -3.89
C GLU A 79 8.31 0.72 -4.62
N GLY A 80 8.09 2.02 -4.82
CA GLY A 80 9.07 2.91 -5.44
C GLY A 80 10.41 2.94 -4.68
N LEU A 81 10.36 2.98 -3.35
CA LEU A 81 11.55 2.90 -2.49
C LEU A 81 12.32 1.59 -2.67
N ALA A 82 11.62 0.45 -2.69
CA ALA A 82 12.24 -0.86 -2.89
C ALA A 82 12.94 -0.96 -4.25
N ILE A 83 12.29 -0.50 -5.32
CA ILE A 83 12.88 -0.43 -6.65
C ILE A 83 14.10 0.49 -6.67
N HIS A 84 13.99 1.69 -6.08
CA HIS A 84 15.09 2.64 -6.02
C HIS A 84 16.31 2.04 -5.31
N ILE A 85 16.13 1.43 -4.14
CA ILE A 85 17.22 0.79 -3.40
C ILE A 85 17.89 -0.29 -4.24
N ASN A 86 17.09 -1.16 -4.89
CA ASN A 86 17.63 -2.23 -5.72
C ASN A 86 18.42 -1.67 -6.92
N SER A 87 17.93 -0.63 -7.59
CA SER A 87 18.61 -0.01 -8.74
C SER A 87 20.03 0.49 -8.39
N GLN A 88 20.24 0.97 -7.15
CA GLN A 88 21.55 1.47 -6.71
C GLN A 88 22.58 0.34 -6.45
N ILE A 89 22.09 -0.86 -6.13
CA ILE A 89 22.91 -2.00 -5.68
C ILE A 89 23.06 -3.05 -6.77
N PHE A 90 21.94 -3.51 -7.32
CA PHE A 90 21.85 -4.60 -8.28
C PHE A 90 21.42 -4.16 -9.68
N LYS A 91 21.30 -2.82 -9.91
CA LYS A 91 20.84 -2.25 -11.19
C LYS A 91 19.49 -2.81 -11.65
N GLY A 92 18.63 -3.19 -10.71
CA GLY A 92 17.28 -3.62 -11.03
C GLY A 92 16.44 -2.51 -11.62
N GLU A 93 15.47 -2.92 -12.42
CA GLU A 93 14.61 -2.04 -13.20
C GLU A 93 13.14 -2.29 -12.85
N LYS A 94 12.33 -1.22 -12.94
CA LYS A 94 10.87 -1.37 -12.84
C LYS A 94 10.40 -2.16 -14.05
N ALA A 95 9.63 -3.21 -13.82
CA ALA A 95 9.14 -4.05 -14.91
C ALA A 95 8.10 -3.30 -15.75
N GLU A 96 8.09 -3.56 -17.05
CA GLU A 96 7.09 -3.02 -17.97
C GLU A 96 5.72 -3.66 -17.69
N GLU A 97 4.80 -2.92 -17.04
CA GLU A 97 3.53 -3.46 -16.53
C GLU A 97 2.66 -4.16 -17.61
N ILE A 98 2.67 -3.65 -18.84
CA ILE A 98 1.93 -4.24 -19.97
C ILE A 98 2.44 -5.65 -20.30
N LYS A 99 3.76 -5.84 -20.19
CA LYS A 99 4.47 -7.08 -20.53
C LYS A 99 4.52 -8.05 -19.35
N PHE A 100 4.84 -7.54 -18.16
CA PHE A 100 5.07 -8.30 -16.94
C PHE A 100 4.01 -7.99 -15.88
N LYS A 101 2.81 -8.53 -16.06
CA LYS A 101 1.71 -8.36 -15.08
C LYS A 101 2.13 -8.84 -13.69
N SER A 102 1.75 -8.11 -12.65
CA SER A 102 2.06 -8.45 -11.23
C SER A 102 3.56 -8.54 -10.89
N VAL A 103 4.44 -8.07 -11.77
CA VAL A 103 5.88 -7.92 -11.51
C VAL A 103 6.17 -6.43 -11.45
N ASP A 104 6.83 -6.01 -10.39
CA ASP A 104 7.16 -4.61 -10.13
C ASP A 104 8.67 -4.37 -10.31
N LEU A 105 9.50 -5.39 -10.06
CA LEU A 105 10.96 -5.30 -10.11
C LEU A 105 11.57 -6.54 -10.77
N ILE A 106 12.51 -6.33 -11.70
CA ILE A 106 13.36 -7.38 -12.26
C ILE A 106 14.82 -7.00 -12.02
N PHE A 107 15.62 -7.92 -11.50
CA PHE A 107 17.04 -7.66 -11.25
C PHE A 107 17.88 -8.94 -11.25
N HIS A 108 19.20 -8.78 -11.38
CA HIS A 108 20.16 -9.89 -11.37
C HIS A 108 21.01 -9.88 -10.10
N ARG A 109 21.14 -11.04 -9.44
CA ARG A 109 22.00 -11.23 -8.27
C ARG A 109 22.49 -12.67 -8.21
N GLU A 110 23.80 -12.84 -7.99
CA GLU A 110 24.42 -14.17 -7.77
C GLU A 110 24.09 -15.21 -8.86
N ARG A 111 24.19 -14.81 -10.14
CA ARG A 111 23.85 -15.63 -11.33
C ARG A 111 22.37 -16.02 -11.44
N LYS A 112 21.49 -15.39 -10.66
CA LYS A 112 20.05 -15.58 -10.72
C LYS A 112 19.35 -14.31 -11.15
N THR A 113 18.28 -14.46 -11.91
CA THR A 113 17.38 -13.37 -12.26
C THR A 113 16.14 -13.47 -11.38
N TYR A 114 15.78 -12.39 -10.71
CA TYR A 114 14.62 -12.32 -9.82
C TYR A 114 13.51 -11.54 -10.51
N VAL A 115 12.31 -12.13 -10.57
CA VAL A 115 11.08 -11.45 -10.98
C VAL A 115 10.20 -11.28 -9.74
N VAL A 116 10.01 -10.03 -9.33
CA VAL A 116 9.44 -9.70 -8.02
C VAL A 116 8.13 -8.95 -8.18
N GLY A 117 7.06 -9.50 -7.62
CA GLY A 117 5.86 -8.73 -7.28
C GLY A 117 5.98 -8.21 -5.85
N ILE A 118 5.84 -6.90 -5.66
CA ILE A 118 5.95 -6.20 -4.38
C ILE A 118 4.56 -5.94 -3.83
N LYS A 119 4.37 -6.22 -2.54
CA LYS A 119 3.11 -6.02 -1.79
C LYS A 119 3.42 -5.44 -0.42
N SER A 120 2.47 -4.73 0.18
CA SER A 120 2.70 -4.10 1.48
C SER A 120 2.98 -5.14 2.58
N GLY A 121 2.13 -6.16 2.70
CA GLY A 121 2.21 -7.16 3.77
C GLY A 121 1.88 -8.59 3.34
N PRO A 122 1.97 -9.57 4.26
CA PRO A 122 1.83 -10.98 3.92
C PRO A 122 0.38 -11.39 3.57
N ASN A 123 -0.63 -10.64 4.01
CA ASN A 123 -2.06 -10.93 3.81
C ASN A 123 -2.67 -9.96 2.78
N TRP A 124 -2.00 -9.77 1.65
CA TRP A 124 -2.35 -8.76 0.65
C TRP A 124 -3.50 -9.13 -0.28
N GLY A 125 -3.90 -10.40 -0.32
CA GLY A 125 -4.93 -10.85 -1.26
C GLY A 125 -5.53 -12.20 -0.92
N ASN A 126 -6.68 -12.46 -1.52
CA ASN A 126 -7.38 -13.75 -1.43
C ASN A 126 -6.71 -14.82 -2.32
N SER A 127 -7.26 -16.04 -2.30
CA SER A 127 -6.75 -17.18 -3.09
C SER A 127 -6.64 -16.89 -4.59
N ASP A 128 -7.61 -16.15 -5.15
CA ASP A 128 -7.68 -15.89 -6.59
C ASP A 128 -6.63 -14.87 -7.02
N GLN A 129 -6.42 -13.84 -6.21
CA GLN A 129 -5.36 -12.85 -6.42
C GLN A 129 -3.98 -13.52 -6.33
N ILE A 130 -3.77 -14.40 -5.33
CA ILE A 130 -2.52 -15.15 -5.17
C ILE A 130 -2.29 -16.08 -6.37
N ASN A 131 -3.31 -16.81 -6.81
CA ASN A 131 -3.23 -17.70 -7.98
C ASN A 131 -2.95 -16.93 -9.27
N THR A 132 -3.51 -15.72 -9.41
CA THR A 132 -3.26 -14.84 -10.55
C THR A 132 -1.82 -14.38 -10.59
N MET A 133 -1.29 -13.85 -9.47
CA MET A 133 0.12 -13.45 -9.36
C MET A 133 1.05 -14.64 -9.69
N ARG A 134 0.76 -15.82 -9.15
CA ARG A 134 1.55 -17.04 -9.42
C ARG A 134 1.64 -17.35 -10.92
N LYS A 135 0.51 -17.34 -11.64
CA LYS A 135 0.48 -17.55 -13.09
C LYS A 135 1.26 -16.46 -13.83
N ASN A 136 1.14 -15.21 -13.39
CA ASN A 136 1.85 -14.10 -14.00
C ASN A 136 3.37 -14.19 -13.78
N LEU A 137 3.83 -14.60 -12.59
CA LEU A 137 5.25 -14.85 -12.32
C LEU A 137 5.80 -15.97 -13.23
N LYS A 138 5.06 -17.07 -13.41
CA LYS A 138 5.41 -18.10 -14.39
C LYS A 138 5.55 -17.51 -15.81
N LYS A 139 4.56 -16.74 -16.25
CA LYS A 139 4.60 -16.08 -17.57
C LYS A 139 5.79 -15.14 -17.73
N ALA A 140 6.15 -14.40 -16.67
CA ALA A 140 7.33 -13.53 -16.69
C ALA A 140 8.62 -14.33 -16.88
N LYS A 141 8.75 -15.49 -16.21
CA LYS A 141 9.88 -16.41 -16.42
C LYS A 141 9.95 -16.89 -17.88
N GLU A 142 8.82 -17.29 -18.46
CA GLU A 142 8.74 -17.74 -19.87
C GLU A 142 9.15 -16.63 -20.85
N ILE A 143 8.65 -15.40 -20.66
CA ILE A 143 9.02 -14.25 -21.49
C ILE A 143 10.53 -14.00 -21.42
N LEU A 144 11.11 -13.91 -20.22
CA LEU A 144 12.54 -13.65 -20.07
C LEU A 144 13.41 -14.74 -20.71
N ARG A 145 13.02 -16.01 -20.61
CA ARG A 145 13.72 -17.10 -21.32
C ARG A 145 13.65 -16.94 -22.84
N SER A 146 12.50 -16.57 -23.37
CA SER A 146 12.35 -16.31 -24.82
C SER A 146 13.19 -15.12 -25.30
N GLU A 147 13.54 -14.21 -24.39
CA GLU A 147 14.41 -13.05 -24.63
C GLU A 147 15.89 -13.35 -24.40
N GLY A 148 16.25 -14.62 -24.16
CA GLY A 148 17.64 -15.06 -24.03
C GLY A 148 18.21 -14.92 -22.62
N VAL A 149 17.39 -14.70 -21.58
CA VAL A 149 17.87 -14.75 -20.19
C VAL A 149 18.18 -16.20 -19.83
N GLU A 150 19.47 -16.49 -19.66
CA GLU A 150 19.98 -17.80 -19.24
C GLU A 150 20.04 -17.93 -17.70
N GLY A 151 20.00 -19.18 -17.22
CA GLY A 151 20.11 -19.51 -15.80
C GLY A 151 18.79 -19.51 -15.02
N ASP A 152 18.91 -19.47 -13.69
CA ASP A 152 17.75 -19.55 -12.79
C ASP A 152 16.95 -18.24 -12.78
N ILE A 153 15.66 -18.33 -13.12
CA ILE A 153 14.71 -17.22 -12.99
C ILE A 153 13.75 -17.50 -11.82
N ILE A 154 13.90 -16.73 -10.75
CA ILE A 154 13.23 -16.94 -9.48
C ILE A 154 12.05 -15.98 -9.33
N GLY A 155 10.85 -16.53 -9.16
CA GLY A 155 9.66 -15.76 -8.82
C GLY A 155 9.63 -15.41 -7.34
N VAL A 156 9.38 -14.14 -7.02
CA VAL A 156 9.28 -13.65 -5.64
C VAL A 156 8.01 -12.83 -5.46
N ASN A 157 7.29 -13.10 -4.37
CA ASN A 157 6.35 -12.17 -3.77
C ASN A 157 7.05 -11.48 -2.59
N GLY A 158 7.51 -10.25 -2.81
CA GLY A 158 8.17 -9.43 -1.80
C GLY A 158 7.14 -8.68 -0.96
N CYS A 159 7.18 -8.86 0.35
CA CYS A 159 6.34 -8.09 1.27
C CYS A 159 7.19 -7.09 2.06
N ILE A 160 6.82 -5.82 2.02
CA ILE A 160 7.55 -4.73 2.69
C ILE A 160 7.65 -4.95 4.21
N TYR A 161 6.58 -5.44 4.84
CA TYR A 161 6.55 -5.77 6.26
C TYR A 161 5.98 -7.18 6.51
N GLY A 162 6.04 -7.60 7.78
CA GLY A 162 5.51 -8.88 8.25
C GLY A 162 6.52 -10.01 8.20
N LYS A 163 6.05 -11.23 8.47
CA LYS A 163 6.86 -12.46 8.50
C LYS A 163 6.09 -13.57 7.80
N ASP A 164 6.80 -14.47 7.11
CA ASP A 164 6.25 -15.71 6.58
C ASP A 164 7.18 -16.86 6.93
N ASN A 165 6.71 -17.80 7.75
CA ASN A 165 7.54 -18.91 8.25
C ASN A 165 7.70 -20.04 7.23
N ASN A 166 7.02 -19.98 6.09
CA ASN A 166 7.12 -20.96 5.01
C ASN A 166 7.33 -20.23 3.67
N PRO A 167 8.49 -19.59 3.46
CA PRO A 167 8.70 -18.68 2.33
C PRO A 167 8.60 -19.40 0.97
N HIS A 168 9.00 -20.66 0.88
CA HIS A 168 8.93 -21.41 -0.38
C HIS A 168 7.51 -21.93 -0.67
N LYS A 169 6.78 -21.25 -1.56
CA LYS A 169 5.40 -21.58 -1.94
C LYS A 169 5.38 -22.55 -3.13
N LYS A 170 5.57 -23.83 -2.83
CA LYS A 170 5.60 -24.93 -3.81
C LYS A 170 4.24 -25.21 -4.45
N TYR A 171 4.26 -25.69 -5.69
CA TYR A 171 3.10 -26.16 -6.44
C TYR A 171 3.32 -27.60 -6.94
N LYS A 172 2.43 -28.50 -6.56
CA LYS A 172 2.67 -29.96 -6.63
C LYS A 172 2.96 -30.52 -8.04
N ARG A 173 2.40 -29.90 -9.09
CA ARG A 173 2.39 -30.47 -10.45
C ARG A 173 3.17 -29.65 -11.47
N ASP A 174 3.58 -28.43 -11.10
CA ASP A 174 4.19 -27.48 -12.04
C ASP A 174 5.12 -26.56 -11.24
N PHE A 175 6.40 -26.92 -11.19
CA PHE A 175 7.43 -26.23 -10.42
C PHE A 175 7.71 -24.83 -10.96
N GLU A 176 7.32 -24.50 -12.19
CA GLU A 176 7.43 -23.14 -12.73
C GLU A 176 6.50 -22.16 -12.01
N LEU A 177 5.45 -22.67 -11.36
CA LEU A 177 4.56 -21.91 -10.48
C LEU A 177 5.10 -21.75 -9.06
N ASP A 178 6.26 -22.32 -8.74
CA ASP A 178 6.93 -22.09 -7.46
C ASP A 178 7.41 -20.63 -7.38
N TYR A 179 7.24 -20.06 -6.20
CA TYR A 179 7.76 -18.73 -5.87
C TYR A 179 8.16 -18.65 -4.40
N TYR A 180 9.01 -17.69 -4.08
CA TYR A 180 9.35 -17.35 -2.71
C TYR A 180 8.50 -16.18 -2.23
N LYS A 181 7.87 -16.30 -1.07
CA LYS A 181 7.26 -15.18 -0.36
C LYS A 181 8.22 -14.74 0.74
N LEU A 182 8.89 -13.62 0.51
CA LEU A 182 9.87 -13.05 1.43
C LEU A 182 9.25 -11.81 2.06
N CYS A 183 9.29 -11.70 3.38
CA CYS A 183 8.61 -10.62 4.09
C CYS A 183 9.55 -9.87 5.02
N GLY A 184 9.38 -8.56 5.13
CA GLY A 184 10.15 -7.72 6.05
C GLY A 184 11.65 -7.87 5.82
N GLN A 185 12.38 -8.28 6.86
CA GLN A 185 13.84 -8.41 6.83
C GLN A 185 14.35 -9.20 5.62
N GLU A 186 13.77 -10.36 5.31
CA GLU A 186 14.23 -11.21 4.19
C GLU A 186 14.05 -10.52 2.83
N PHE A 187 12.95 -9.80 2.66
CA PHE A 187 12.72 -9.06 1.41
C PHE A 187 13.70 -7.89 1.27
N TRP A 188 13.86 -7.10 2.34
CA TRP A 188 14.81 -5.98 2.34
C TRP A 188 16.25 -6.45 2.12
N GLU A 189 16.63 -7.58 2.70
CA GLU A 189 17.94 -8.21 2.48
C GLU A 189 18.11 -8.70 1.04
N LEU A 190 17.08 -9.31 0.45
CA LEU A 190 17.12 -9.75 -0.95
C LEU A 190 17.47 -8.59 -1.88
N ILE A 191 16.78 -7.45 -1.73
CA ILE A 191 16.88 -6.34 -2.68
C ILE A 191 18.04 -5.37 -2.40
N SER A 192 18.70 -5.47 -1.24
CA SER A 192 19.77 -4.54 -0.84
C SER A 192 21.09 -5.20 -0.45
N GLY A 193 21.08 -6.49 -0.12
CA GLY A 193 22.22 -7.18 0.49
C GLY A 193 22.50 -6.78 1.95
N ASP A 194 21.61 -6.04 2.60
CA ASP A 194 21.74 -5.59 3.99
C ASP A 194 20.57 -6.10 4.85
N SER A 195 20.86 -7.08 5.71
CA SER A 195 19.88 -7.68 6.62
C SER A 195 19.33 -6.70 7.67
N GLU A 196 20.03 -5.59 7.92
CA GLU A 196 19.64 -4.58 8.91
C GLU A 196 18.87 -3.41 8.28
N LEU A 197 18.66 -3.42 6.96
CA LEU A 197 18.05 -2.30 6.23
C LEU A 197 16.65 -1.98 6.76
N TYR A 198 15.81 -2.98 7.03
CA TYR A 198 14.42 -2.77 7.47
C TYR A 198 14.29 -1.89 8.72
N LYS A 199 15.26 -1.95 9.64
CA LYS A 199 15.31 -1.07 10.82
C LYS A 199 15.84 0.32 10.46
N LYS A 200 16.86 0.38 9.61
CA LYS A 200 17.50 1.62 9.18
C LYS A 200 16.55 2.55 8.41
N LEU A 201 15.50 2.00 7.79
CA LEU A 201 14.46 2.77 7.10
C LEU A 201 13.56 3.57 8.06
N ILE A 202 13.45 3.20 9.34
CA ILE A 202 12.54 3.85 10.30
C ILE A 202 12.96 5.30 10.60
N LYS A 203 14.25 5.51 10.93
CA LYS A 203 14.75 6.82 11.35
C LYS A 203 14.53 7.94 10.32
N PRO A 204 14.82 7.77 9.02
CA PRO A 204 14.55 8.81 8.03
C PRO A 204 13.06 9.07 7.77
N LEU A 205 12.17 8.12 8.08
CA LEU A 205 10.72 8.35 8.00
C LEU A 205 10.24 9.33 9.07
N ASP A 206 10.93 9.42 10.21
CA ASP A 206 10.54 10.23 11.38
C ASP A 206 10.97 11.71 11.28
N ARG A 207 12.14 11.98 10.69
CA ARG A 207 12.79 13.31 10.71
C ARG A 207 11.99 14.46 10.09
N GLU A 208 11.00 14.19 9.25
CA GLU A 208 10.26 15.19 8.45
C GLU A 208 8.75 15.25 8.80
N VAL A 209 8.33 14.52 9.84
CA VAL A 209 6.92 14.29 10.20
C VAL A 209 6.33 15.50 10.93
N GLN A 210 7.06 16.06 11.89
CA GLN A 210 6.48 16.95 12.90
C GLN A 210 5.84 18.22 12.30
N LYS A 211 6.53 18.92 11.41
CA LYS A 211 5.98 20.12 10.75
C LYS A 211 4.78 19.80 9.86
N LYS A 212 4.81 18.66 9.16
CA LYS A 212 3.75 18.25 8.24
C LYS A 212 2.50 17.75 8.96
N ASP A 213 2.69 17.20 10.16
CA ASP A 213 1.60 16.79 11.03
C ASP A 213 0.80 17.97 11.55
N ASP A 214 1.45 19.10 11.86
CA ASP A 214 0.75 20.29 12.33
C ASP A 214 -0.15 20.89 11.22
N ASP A 215 0.38 21.03 10.00
CA ASP A 215 -0.39 21.43 8.82
C ASP A 215 -1.57 20.48 8.56
N PHE A 216 -1.34 19.17 8.70
CA PHE A 216 -2.39 18.16 8.49
C PHE A 216 -3.49 18.27 9.56
N LYS A 217 -3.13 18.41 10.84
CA LYS A 217 -4.08 18.54 11.96
C LYS A 217 -4.99 19.74 11.79
N GLU A 218 -4.46 20.88 11.39
CA GLU A 218 -5.28 22.08 11.17
C GLU A 218 -6.34 21.84 10.07
N ILE A 219 -5.93 21.22 8.96
CA ILE A 219 -6.84 20.91 7.84
C ILE A 219 -7.86 19.84 8.25
N TYR A 220 -7.45 18.84 9.03
CA TYR A 220 -8.32 17.79 9.53
C TYR A 220 -9.42 18.36 10.42
N VAL A 221 -9.09 19.23 11.38
CA VAL A 221 -10.08 19.88 12.24
C VAL A 221 -11.08 20.70 11.43
N LYS A 222 -10.61 21.49 10.47
CA LYS A 222 -11.50 22.24 9.56
C LYS A 222 -12.44 21.31 8.79
N LYS A 223 -11.92 20.18 8.30
CA LYS A 223 -12.71 19.22 7.53
C LYS A 223 -13.73 18.48 8.39
N ILE A 224 -13.42 18.15 9.64
CA ILE A 224 -14.39 17.59 10.60
C ILE A 224 -15.55 18.57 10.76
N ASN A 225 -15.28 19.84 11.06
CA ASN A 225 -16.34 20.84 11.27
C ASN A 225 -17.20 21.04 10.01
N GLU A 226 -16.56 21.15 8.84
CA GLU A 226 -17.25 21.24 7.55
C GLU A 226 -18.17 20.03 7.32
N MET A 227 -17.66 18.81 7.48
CA MET A 227 -18.43 17.58 7.25
C MET A 227 -19.52 17.35 8.31
N THR A 228 -19.30 17.76 9.56
CA THR A 228 -20.34 17.70 10.59
C THR A 228 -21.50 18.60 10.23
N LYS A 229 -21.24 19.81 9.74
CA LYS A 229 -22.28 20.69 9.21
C LYS A 229 -23.02 20.03 8.04
N ASP A 230 -22.28 19.54 7.03
CA ASP A 230 -22.88 18.84 5.88
C ASP A 230 -23.77 17.66 6.32
N LEU A 231 -23.29 16.87 7.29
CA LEU A 231 -24.02 15.71 7.79
C LEU A 231 -25.30 16.12 8.53
N ILE A 232 -25.26 17.20 9.30
CA ILE A 232 -26.45 17.75 9.97
C ILE A 232 -27.47 18.21 8.92
N ASP A 233 -27.03 19.02 7.95
CA ASP A 233 -27.91 19.55 6.89
C ASP A 233 -28.57 18.42 6.07
N LEU A 234 -27.86 17.30 5.88
CA LEU A 234 -28.35 16.16 5.10
C LEU A 234 -29.18 15.17 5.92
N PHE A 235 -28.82 14.89 7.17
CA PHE A 235 -29.26 13.68 7.88
C PHE A 235 -29.67 13.92 9.33
N TYR A 236 -29.87 15.16 9.78
CA TYR A 236 -30.44 15.43 11.10
C TYR A 236 -31.96 15.54 11.03
N ILE A 237 -32.64 15.06 12.08
CA ILE A 237 -34.06 15.28 12.31
C ILE A 237 -34.30 15.47 13.81
N ASP A 238 -35.06 16.51 14.15
CA ASP A 238 -35.27 16.98 15.51
C ASP A 238 -33.93 17.16 16.23
N ASP A 239 -33.60 16.27 17.17
CA ASP A 239 -32.35 16.27 17.93
C ASP A 239 -31.50 15.01 17.71
N SER A 240 -31.65 14.34 16.56
CA SER A 240 -30.97 13.06 16.30
C SER A 240 -30.60 12.83 14.84
N LEU A 241 -29.74 11.83 14.62
CA LEU A 241 -29.43 11.33 13.29
C LEU A 241 -30.63 10.57 12.70
N ASN A 242 -31.10 11.01 11.53
CA ASN A 242 -32.11 10.35 10.73
C ASN A 242 -31.51 9.12 10.03
N TRP A 243 -31.46 8.00 10.75
CA TRP A 243 -30.91 6.74 10.25
C TRP A 243 -31.64 6.18 9.04
N ASP A 244 -32.96 6.36 8.96
CA ASP A 244 -33.75 5.91 7.81
C ASP A 244 -33.31 6.67 6.54
N LYS A 245 -33.17 8.00 6.62
CA LYS A 245 -32.67 8.82 5.52
C LYS A 245 -31.23 8.47 5.14
N ILE A 246 -30.36 8.15 6.11
CA ILE A 246 -28.99 7.68 5.84
C ILE A 246 -29.02 6.36 5.07
N VAL A 247 -29.81 5.38 5.53
CA VAL A 247 -29.92 4.07 4.86
C VAL A 247 -30.50 4.22 3.46
N GLU A 248 -31.57 5.01 3.31
CA GLU A 248 -32.12 5.33 1.99
C GLU A 248 -31.08 5.96 1.08
N TYR A 249 -30.31 6.94 1.58
CA TYR A 249 -29.29 7.62 0.79
C TYR A 249 -28.18 6.68 0.30
N VAL A 250 -27.83 5.66 1.09
CA VAL A 250 -26.76 4.70 0.76
C VAL A 250 -27.26 3.52 -0.07
N SER A 251 -28.49 3.05 0.15
CA SER A 251 -28.94 1.72 -0.29
C SER A 251 -30.21 1.70 -1.14
N LYS A 252 -30.95 2.81 -1.25
CA LYS A 252 -32.17 2.86 -2.07
C LYS A 252 -31.80 2.67 -3.53
N LYS A 253 -32.60 1.86 -4.24
CA LYS A 253 -32.49 1.71 -5.69
C LYS A 253 -32.57 3.10 -6.36
N ASN A 254 -31.77 3.27 -7.43
CA ASN A 254 -31.90 4.44 -8.29
C ASN A 254 -33.25 4.44 -9.02
#